data_AF-A0A8C9FJS8-F1
#
_entry.id   AF-A0A8C9FJS8-F1
#
_cell.length_a   1.000
_cell.length_b   1.000
_cell.length_c   1.000
_cell.angle_alpha   90.00
_cell.angle_beta   90.00
_cell.angle_gamma   90.00
#
_symmetry.space_group_name_H-M   'P 1'
#
loop_
_entity.id
_entity.type
_entity.pdbx_description
1 polymer ?
#
loop_
_entity_poly.entity_id
_entity_poly.type
_entity_poly.pdbx_seq_one_letter_code
_entity_poly.pdbx_strand_id
1 'polypeptide(L)'
;MAAAGRLCAALLCGALSLCGVRAAARQPDTLYLWIDAQQARVLIGFEEDILIVSEGKMAPFTHDFRKAQQRMPAIPVSIHAMNFSWQATGRAEYFYEFLSLRSLDKGIMADPTVNIPLLGMVPHKPSVVQVGFPCLGKQDGVAAFEVNVIIMNAEGNIILQTPQNAIFFKTCQQAECPGGCRNGGFCNERHVCECPDGFYGPHCEKALCAPRCMNGGLCITPGLCICPPGFYGINCDKANCTTTCFNGGTCFYLGKCICPSGFEGDQCEISDLAAAFKPKVCKHCSAQLAWNRHFQKLLQFTVVHSRLGMSPYPQKGCSKLEAEGFVLKRGLN
;
A
#
# COMPACT_ATOMS: atom_id res chain seq x y z
N MET A 1 -43.35 67.70 58.18
CA MET A 1 -43.38 66.51 59.07
C MET A 1 -44.66 66.59 59.88
N ALA A 2 -45.56 65.63 59.97
CA ALA A 2 -45.94 64.46 59.18
C ALA A 2 -47.39 64.20 59.63
N ALA A 3 -48.33 64.04 58.71
CA ALA A 3 -49.74 63.77 59.04
C ALA A 3 -50.02 62.27 58.92
N ALA A 4 -50.53 61.70 60.00
CA ALA A 4 -50.96 60.32 60.09
C ALA A 4 -52.45 60.17 59.76
N GLY A 5 -52.79 59.06 59.11
CA GLY A 5 -54.15 58.51 59.00
C GLY A 5 -54.31 57.74 57.70
N ARG A 6 -54.85 56.51 57.64
CA ARG A 6 -55.59 55.69 58.60
C ARG A 6 -55.68 54.26 58.03
N LEU A 7 -55.63 53.28 58.95
CA LEU A 7 -56.40 52.02 59.04
C LEU A 7 -56.22 50.87 58.02
N CYS A 8 -55.98 49.70 58.64
CA CYS A 8 -55.97 48.32 58.15
C CYS A 8 -57.23 47.89 57.37
N ALA A 9 -57.06 46.96 56.43
CA ALA A 9 -57.80 45.70 56.36
C ALA A 9 -57.13 44.72 55.38
N ALA A 10 -56.84 43.51 55.84
CA ALA A 10 -56.44 42.37 55.01
C ALA A 10 -57.69 41.65 54.49
N LEU A 11 -57.70 41.26 53.20
CA LEU A 11 -58.33 40.04 52.65
C LEU A 11 -58.14 39.94 51.12
N LEU A 12 -57.47 38.84 50.72
CA LEU A 12 -57.48 38.07 49.46
C LEU A 12 -58.28 38.59 48.23
N CYS A 13 -57.63 38.69 47.05
CA CYS A 13 -57.73 37.74 45.91
C CYS A 13 -57.32 38.39 44.55
N GLY A 14 -56.44 37.71 43.81
CA GLY A 14 -56.44 37.67 42.33
C GLY A 14 -55.92 38.87 41.51
N ALA A 15 -54.68 38.80 41.03
CA ALA A 15 -54.32 39.35 39.72
C ALA A 15 -53.23 38.50 39.06
N LEU A 16 -53.58 37.97 37.89
CA LEU A 16 -52.77 37.18 36.99
C LEU A 16 -51.53 37.95 36.48
N SER A 17 -50.51 37.16 36.15
CA SER A 17 -49.57 37.38 35.04
C SER A 17 -48.70 38.64 35.10
N LEU A 18 -47.40 38.42 35.35
CA LEU A 18 -46.35 38.69 34.38
C LEU A 18 -45.11 37.92 34.86
N CYS A 19 -45.16 36.60 34.69
CA CYS A 19 -43.93 35.85 34.47
C CYS A 19 -43.37 36.45 33.17
N GLY A 20 -42.46 37.41 33.30
CA GLY A 20 -41.71 37.96 32.18
C GLY A 20 -40.90 36.82 31.61
N VAL A 21 -41.52 36.05 30.70
CA VAL A 21 -40.80 35.23 29.75
C VAL A 21 -39.83 36.20 29.10
N ARG A 22 -38.55 36.11 29.47
CA ARG A 22 -37.49 36.55 28.56
C ARG A 22 -37.74 35.73 27.31
N ALA A 23 -38.46 36.32 26.36
CA ALA A 23 -38.45 35.84 25.00
C ALA A 23 -36.97 35.84 24.64
N ALA A 24 -36.36 34.65 24.60
CA ALA A 24 -35.05 34.49 24.00
C ALA A 24 -35.15 35.20 22.65
N ALA A 25 -34.36 36.26 22.47
CA ALA A 25 -34.38 37.04 21.24
C ALA A 25 -34.29 36.04 20.09
N ARG A 26 -35.37 35.96 19.30
CA ARG A 26 -35.46 35.01 18.20
C ARG A 26 -34.36 35.42 17.24
N GLN A 27 -33.25 34.68 17.22
CA GLN A 27 -32.20 34.91 16.24
C GLN A 27 -32.87 34.86 14.87
N PRO A 28 -32.66 35.88 14.02
CA PRO A 28 -33.26 35.89 12.70
C PRO A 28 -32.84 34.64 11.94
N ASP A 29 -33.77 34.06 11.18
CA ASP A 29 -33.50 32.93 10.32
C ASP A 29 -32.53 33.42 9.24
N THR A 30 -31.26 33.03 9.33
CA THR A 30 -30.21 33.61 8.48
C THR A 30 -28.99 32.70 8.34
N LEU A 31 -28.07 33.06 7.45
CA LEU A 31 -26.92 32.25 7.06
C LEU A 31 -25.62 32.93 7.47
N TYR A 32 -24.67 32.13 7.94
CA TYR A 32 -23.29 32.55 8.19
C TYR A 32 -22.30 31.61 7.51
N LEU A 33 -21.22 32.18 6.98
CA LEU A 33 -20.06 31.48 6.41
C LEU A 33 -18.80 32.25 6.78
N TRP A 34 -17.81 31.58 7.37
CA TRP A 34 -16.59 32.22 7.84
C TRP A 34 -15.39 31.26 7.82
N ILE A 35 -14.21 31.82 7.99
CA ILE A 35 -12.98 31.08 8.28
C ILE A 35 -12.66 31.30 9.75
N ASP A 36 -12.54 30.23 10.53
CA ASP A 36 -12.24 30.32 11.97
C ASP A 36 -10.86 30.95 12.22
N ALA A 37 -10.70 31.63 13.36
CA ALA A 37 -9.49 32.33 13.77
C ALA A 37 -8.20 31.48 13.66
N GLN A 38 -8.28 30.19 14.01
CA GLN A 38 -7.15 29.28 13.90
C GLN A 38 -6.72 29.07 12.43
N GLN A 39 -7.69 28.93 11.51
CA GLN A 39 -7.41 28.77 10.09
C GLN A 39 -6.92 30.09 9.47
N ALA A 40 -7.48 31.23 9.90
CA ALA A 40 -7.04 32.57 9.50
C ALA A 40 -5.59 32.85 9.92
N ARG A 41 -5.19 32.42 11.13
CA ARG A 41 -3.81 32.54 11.60
C ARG A 41 -2.82 31.84 10.68
N VAL A 42 -3.15 30.64 10.19
CA VAL A 42 -2.30 29.88 9.27
C VAL A 42 -2.27 30.53 7.88
N LEU A 43 -3.38 31.11 7.43
CA LEU A 43 -3.52 31.67 6.09
C LEU A 43 -2.88 33.04 5.94
N ILE A 44 -3.19 33.96 6.86
CA ILE A 44 -2.84 35.39 6.77
C ILE A 44 -2.05 35.91 7.98
N GLY A 45 -1.79 35.07 9.00
CA GLY A 45 -1.03 35.45 10.19
C GLY A 45 -1.84 36.15 11.30
N PHE A 46 -3.14 36.37 11.08
CA PHE A 46 -4.04 37.01 12.05
C PHE A 46 -5.01 35.99 12.64
N GLU A 47 -5.10 35.93 13.96
CA GLU A 47 -5.94 34.98 14.71
C GLU A 47 -7.32 35.59 15.02
N GLU A 48 -8.08 35.88 13.97
CA GLU A 48 -9.44 36.43 14.04
C GLU A 48 -10.34 35.74 13.02
N ASP A 49 -11.64 35.62 13.32
CA ASP A 49 -12.61 35.03 12.40
C ASP A 49 -12.79 35.93 11.17
N ILE A 50 -12.67 35.35 9.97
CA ILE A 50 -12.91 36.06 8.71
C ILE A 50 -14.33 35.76 8.26
N LEU A 51 -15.26 36.69 8.50
CA LEU A 51 -16.64 36.59 8.07
C LEU A 51 -16.75 36.82 6.55
N ILE A 52 -17.27 35.84 5.82
CA ILE A 52 -17.50 35.92 4.36
C ILE A 52 -18.98 36.20 4.09
N VAL A 53 -19.86 35.50 4.79
CA VAL A 53 -21.31 35.76 4.80
C VAL A 53 -21.75 35.99 6.23
N SER A 54 -22.42 37.12 6.45
CA SER A 54 -23.00 37.50 7.73
C SER A 54 -24.44 37.92 7.51
N GLU A 55 -25.36 37.31 8.25
CA GLU A 55 -26.80 37.59 8.14
C GLU A 55 -27.33 37.43 6.70
N GLY A 56 -26.87 36.39 5.99
CA GLY A 56 -27.27 36.09 4.62
C GLY A 56 -26.76 37.10 3.58
N LYS A 57 -25.83 37.97 3.94
CA LYS A 57 -25.21 38.95 3.03
C LYS A 57 -23.71 38.73 2.94
N MET A 58 -23.19 38.89 1.74
CA MET A 58 -21.76 38.85 1.46
C MET A 58 -21.04 40.01 2.18
N ALA A 59 -19.84 39.76 2.71
CA ALA A 59 -19.06 40.77 3.41
C ALA A 59 -18.64 41.91 2.47
N PRO A 60 -18.52 43.17 2.93
CA PRO A 60 -18.29 44.33 2.05
C PRO A 60 -17.04 44.23 1.17
N PHE A 61 -15.99 43.56 1.64
CA PHE A 61 -14.76 43.37 0.86
C PHE A 61 -14.96 42.49 -0.38
N THR A 62 -16.04 41.70 -0.43
CA THR A 62 -16.34 40.80 -1.56
C THR A 62 -17.18 41.47 -2.66
N HIS A 63 -17.75 42.66 -2.43
CA HIS A 63 -18.58 43.36 -3.40
C HIS A 63 -17.80 43.73 -4.68
N ASP A 64 -16.57 44.20 -4.53
CA ASP A 64 -15.61 44.36 -5.64
C ASP A 64 -14.66 43.16 -5.65
N PHE A 65 -15.19 42.03 -6.10
CA PHE A 65 -14.45 40.77 -6.06
C PHE A 65 -13.15 40.83 -6.88
N ARG A 66 -13.11 41.58 -7.99
CA ARG A 66 -11.86 41.72 -8.77
C ARG A 66 -10.76 42.41 -7.97
N LYS A 67 -11.10 43.48 -7.25
CA LYS A 67 -10.15 44.16 -6.35
C LYS A 67 -9.77 43.30 -5.15
N ALA A 68 -10.71 42.51 -4.62
CA ALA A 68 -10.45 41.56 -3.54
C ALA A 68 -9.48 40.45 -3.99
N GLN A 69 -9.71 39.88 -5.18
CA GLN A 69 -8.88 38.84 -5.77
C GLN A 69 -7.44 39.31 -6.02
N GLN A 70 -7.25 40.56 -6.45
CA GLN A 70 -5.90 41.16 -6.60
C GLN A 70 -5.13 41.26 -5.27
N ARG A 71 -5.82 41.28 -4.13
CA ARG A 71 -5.21 41.33 -2.80
C ARG A 71 -5.05 39.95 -2.17
N MET A 72 -5.62 38.91 -2.77
CA MET A 72 -5.55 37.55 -2.28
C MET A 72 -4.28 36.89 -2.84
N PRO A 73 -3.27 36.60 -2.00
CA PRO A 73 -2.10 35.86 -2.46
C PRO A 73 -2.50 34.43 -2.82
N ALA A 74 -1.65 33.77 -3.62
CA ALA A 74 -1.80 32.33 -3.85
C ALA A 74 -1.66 31.57 -2.52
N ILE A 75 -2.49 30.55 -2.32
CA ILE A 75 -2.45 29.68 -1.14
C ILE A 75 -1.05 29.04 -1.07
N PRO A 76 -0.30 29.17 0.03
CA PRO A 76 1.08 28.69 0.11
C PRO A 76 1.18 27.16 0.09
N VAL A 77 2.39 26.66 -0.15
CA VAL A 77 2.69 25.20 -0.23
C VAL A 77 2.33 24.45 1.05
N SER A 78 2.45 25.10 2.21
CA SER A 78 2.17 24.52 3.53
C SER A 78 0.68 24.26 3.82
N ILE A 79 -0.23 24.82 3.02
CA ILE A 79 -1.67 24.67 3.21
C ILE A 79 -2.22 23.72 2.14
N HIS A 80 -2.49 22.48 2.54
CA HIS A 80 -3.07 21.45 1.64
C HIS A 80 -4.60 21.46 1.63
N ALA A 81 -5.21 22.06 2.64
CA ALA A 81 -6.66 22.22 2.72
C ALA A 81 -7.02 23.45 3.55
N MET A 82 -8.17 24.04 3.26
CA MET A 82 -8.74 25.16 4.02
C MET A 82 -10.09 24.80 4.61
N ASN A 83 -10.27 25.14 5.88
CA ASN A 83 -11.51 24.95 6.59
C ASN A 83 -12.38 26.21 6.50
N PHE A 84 -13.64 26.01 6.14
CA PHE A 84 -14.69 27.00 6.16
C PHE A 84 -15.78 26.52 7.10
N SER A 85 -16.25 27.39 7.98
CA SER A 85 -17.33 27.09 8.90
C SER A 85 -18.59 27.79 8.45
N TRP A 86 -19.71 27.08 8.49
CA TRP A 86 -21.01 27.61 8.07
C TRP A 86 -22.14 27.12 8.98
N GLN A 87 -23.22 27.90 9.00
CA GLN A 87 -24.46 27.49 9.66
C GLN A 87 -25.67 28.26 9.13
N ALA A 88 -26.83 27.63 9.20
CA ALA A 88 -28.14 28.24 9.08
C ALA A 88 -28.75 28.46 10.47
N THR A 89 -28.86 29.70 10.94
CA THR A 89 -29.54 30.00 12.19
C THR A 89 -31.04 30.00 12.02
N GLY A 90 -31.75 29.69 13.11
CA GLY A 90 -33.20 29.73 13.12
C GLY A 90 -33.85 28.47 12.55
N ARG A 91 -34.99 28.61 11.86
CA ARG A 91 -35.80 27.50 11.32
C ARG A 91 -35.82 27.41 9.79
N ALA A 92 -35.24 28.39 9.09
CA ALA A 92 -35.22 28.37 7.63
C ALA A 92 -34.23 27.31 7.11
N GLU A 93 -34.64 26.59 6.07
CA GLU A 93 -33.81 25.61 5.39
C GLU A 93 -33.11 26.29 4.19
N TYR A 94 -31.81 26.06 4.08
CA TYR A 94 -30.99 26.50 2.95
C TYR A 94 -30.32 25.28 2.32
N PHE A 95 -30.21 25.31 1.00
CA PHE A 95 -29.60 24.25 0.20
C PHE A 95 -28.35 24.80 -0.47
N TYR A 96 -27.31 23.99 -0.62
CA TYR A 96 -26.09 24.38 -1.32
C TYR A 96 -25.82 23.43 -2.48
N GLU A 97 -25.17 23.94 -3.52
CA GLU A 97 -24.71 23.13 -4.65
C GLU A 97 -23.34 23.62 -5.15
N PHE A 98 -22.38 22.70 -5.24
CA PHE A 98 -21.09 22.93 -5.88
C PHE A 98 -21.21 22.66 -7.39
N LEU A 99 -21.35 23.74 -8.15
CA LEU A 99 -21.50 23.70 -9.61
C LEU A 99 -20.19 23.38 -10.33
N SER A 100 -19.04 23.80 -9.77
CA SER A 100 -17.73 23.55 -10.35
C SER A 100 -16.67 23.45 -9.26
N LEU A 101 -15.88 22.38 -9.30
CA LEU A 101 -14.65 22.21 -8.55
C LEU A 101 -13.60 21.81 -9.57
N ARG A 102 -12.85 22.79 -10.09
CA ARG A 102 -12.01 22.56 -11.26
C ARG A 102 -10.65 23.24 -11.15
N SER A 103 -9.61 22.47 -11.40
CA SER A 103 -8.28 22.99 -11.68
C SER A 103 -8.16 23.39 -13.14
N LEU A 104 -7.65 24.59 -13.40
CA LEU A 104 -7.30 25.07 -14.72
C LEU A 104 -5.91 24.57 -15.14
N ASP A 105 -5.05 24.25 -14.17
CA ASP A 105 -3.68 23.76 -14.35
C ASP A 105 -3.54 22.31 -13.88
N LYS A 106 -4.20 21.38 -14.57
CA LYS A 106 -4.23 19.95 -14.20
C LYS A 106 -2.87 19.25 -14.17
N GLY A 107 -1.84 19.85 -14.77
CA GLY A 107 -0.46 19.35 -14.69
C GLY A 107 0.26 19.68 -13.38
N ILE A 108 -0.25 20.65 -12.62
CA ILE A 108 0.33 21.12 -11.35
C ILE A 108 -0.54 20.64 -10.16
N MET A 109 -1.85 20.80 -10.27
CA MET A 109 -2.82 20.46 -9.22
C MET A 109 -4.02 19.74 -9.82
N ALA A 110 -4.47 18.65 -9.19
CA ALA A 110 -5.74 18.01 -9.53
C ALA A 110 -6.93 18.91 -9.15
N ASP A 111 -8.14 18.52 -9.54
CA ASP A 111 -9.34 19.28 -9.22
C ASP A 111 -9.53 19.39 -7.69
N PRO A 112 -9.92 20.58 -7.17
CA PRO A 112 -10.11 20.77 -5.73
C PRO A 112 -11.22 19.85 -5.20
N THR A 113 -11.12 19.46 -3.94
CA THR A 113 -12.04 18.50 -3.31
C THR A 113 -12.77 19.13 -2.14
N VAL A 114 -13.92 18.56 -1.77
CA VAL A 114 -14.66 18.91 -0.56
C VAL A 114 -14.96 17.65 0.25
N ASN A 115 -15.02 17.78 1.57
CA ASN A 115 -15.31 16.67 2.49
C ASN A 115 -16.81 16.42 2.72
N ILE A 116 -17.68 17.10 1.96
CA ILE A 116 -19.14 16.99 2.02
C ILE A 116 -19.70 16.64 0.63
N PRO A 117 -20.95 16.17 0.51
CA PRO A 117 -21.60 15.97 -0.79
C PRO A 117 -21.62 17.26 -1.63
N LEU A 118 -21.70 17.14 -2.96
CA LEU A 118 -21.75 18.31 -3.85
C LEU A 118 -23.09 19.07 -3.79
N LEU A 119 -24.15 18.43 -3.30
CA LEU A 119 -25.48 19.00 -3.11
C LEU A 119 -26.00 18.57 -1.73
N GLY A 120 -26.55 19.49 -0.97
CA GLY A 120 -27.13 19.17 0.34
C GLY A 120 -27.77 20.36 1.05
N MET A 121 -28.13 20.15 2.31
CA MET A 121 -28.66 21.20 3.19
C MET A 121 -27.55 21.82 4.02
N VAL A 122 -27.60 23.14 4.22
CA VAL A 122 -26.72 23.83 5.16
C VAL A 122 -27.13 23.46 6.59
N PRO A 123 -26.20 23.01 7.44
CA PRO A 123 -26.53 22.55 8.79
C PRO A 123 -26.94 23.70 9.71
N HIS A 124 -27.86 23.42 10.63
CA HIS A 124 -28.23 24.39 11.67
C HIS A 124 -27.18 24.57 12.77
N LYS A 125 -26.31 23.58 12.93
CA LYS A 125 -25.17 23.66 13.84
C LYS A 125 -23.92 24.07 13.06
N PRO A 126 -23.05 24.93 13.64
CA PRO A 126 -21.76 25.25 13.04
C PRO A 126 -21.03 23.97 12.66
N SER A 127 -20.71 23.85 11.37
CA SER A 127 -20.05 22.68 10.81
C SER A 127 -18.95 23.12 9.86
N VAL A 128 -17.88 22.34 9.80
CA VAL A 128 -16.70 22.63 8.98
C VAL A 128 -16.80 21.93 7.63
N VAL A 129 -16.61 22.69 6.57
CA VAL A 129 -16.36 22.26 5.21
C VAL A 129 -14.87 22.41 4.94
N GLN A 130 -14.21 21.33 4.57
CA GLN A 130 -12.80 21.32 4.23
C GLN A 130 -12.67 21.28 2.71
N VAL A 131 -12.04 22.30 2.14
CA VAL A 131 -11.67 22.37 0.73
C VAL A 131 -10.23 21.92 0.58
N GLY A 132 -9.99 20.82 -0.14
CA GLY A 132 -8.66 20.26 -0.38
C GLY A 132 -8.04 20.77 -1.69
N PHE A 133 -6.73 20.98 -1.68
CA PHE A 133 -5.93 21.46 -2.81
C PHE A 133 -4.86 20.40 -3.17
N PRO A 134 -5.23 19.36 -3.93
CA PRO A 134 -4.34 18.23 -4.19
C PRO A 134 -3.29 18.57 -5.26
N CYS A 135 -2.12 19.07 -4.86
CA CYS A 135 -1.04 19.21 -5.85
C CYS A 135 -0.47 17.84 -6.23
N LEU A 136 0.02 17.73 -7.46
CA LEU A 136 0.54 16.46 -7.98
C LEU A 136 1.95 16.14 -7.49
N GLY A 137 2.69 17.14 -6.97
CA GLY A 137 4.09 16.98 -6.55
C GLY A 137 5.09 16.79 -7.70
N LYS A 138 4.65 16.92 -8.96
CA LYS A 138 5.48 16.65 -10.16
C LYS A 138 6.45 17.79 -10.51
N GLN A 139 6.05 19.03 -10.27
CA GLN A 139 6.83 20.23 -10.59
C GLN A 139 6.40 21.39 -9.69
N ASP A 140 7.31 22.35 -9.50
CA ASP A 140 6.98 23.63 -8.87
C ASP A 140 6.05 24.45 -9.77
N GLY A 141 5.11 25.18 -9.17
CA GLY A 141 4.27 26.09 -9.93
C GLY A 141 3.11 26.65 -9.14
N VAL A 142 2.36 27.55 -9.77
CA VAL A 142 1.11 28.08 -9.24
C VAL A 142 -0.02 27.56 -10.12
N ALA A 143 -0.97 26.85 -9.52
CA ALA A 143 -2.17 26.36 -10.19
C ALA A 143 -3.34 27.31 -9.96
N ALA A 144 -4.02 27.68 -11.03
CA ALA A 144 -5.29 28.37 -11.00
C ALA A 144 -6.45 27.36 -10.89
N PHE A 145 -7.48 27.70 -10.12
CA PHE A 145 -8.66 26.84 -9.93
C PHE A 145 -9.92 27.65 -9.65
N GLU A 146 -11.06 27.02 -9.87
CA GLU A 146 -12.40 27.57 -9.66
C GLU A 146 -13.17 26.72 -8.64
N VAL A 147 -13.88 27.40 -7.74
CA VAL A 147 -14.81 26.79 -6.78
C VAL A 147 -16.12 27.57 -6.89
N ASN A 148 -17.06 27.06 -7.69
CA ASN A 148 -18.34 27.70 -7.90
C ASN A 148 -19.38 27.00 -7.02
N VAL A 149 -19.82 27.69 -5.97
CA VAL A 149 -20.91 27.26 -5.09
C VAL A 149 -22.07 28.24 -5.16
N ILE A 150 -23.29 27.70 -5.15
CA ILE A 150 -24.54 28.45 -4.98
C ILE A 150 -25.24 28.01 -3.70
N ILE A 151 -26.00 28.92 -3.10
CA ILE A 151 -26.89 28.64 -1.98
C ILE A 151 -28.29 29.10 -2.35
N MET A 152 -29.24 28.20 -2.17
CA MET A 152 -30.65 28.36 -2.48
C MET A 152 -31.48 28.39 -1.19
N ASN A 153 -32.62 29.08 -1.25
CA ASN A 153 -33.64 29.00 -0.23
C ASN A 153 -34.56 27.77 -0.43
N ALA A 154 -35.57 27.60 0.43
CA ALA A 154 -36.52 26.49 0.36
C ALA A 154 -37.38 26.48 -0.93
N GLU A 155 -37.55 27.63 -1.59
CA GLU A 155 -38.24 27.73 -2.87
C GLU A 155 -37.35 27.41 -4.09
N GLY A 156 -36.05 27.15 -3.87
CA GLY A 156 -35.07 26.88 -4.94
C GLY A 156 -34.49 28.13 -5.60
N ASN A 157 -34.74 29.33 -5.05
CA ASN A 157 -34.15 30.57 -5.55
C ASN A 157 -32.71 30.70 -5.05
N ILE A 158 -31.78 31.03 -5.95
CA ILE A 158 -30.38 31.31 -5.60
C ILE A 158 -30.31 32.64 -4.84
N ILE A 159 -29.88 32.59 -3.58
CA ILE A 159 -29.74 33.77 -2.70
C ILE A 159 -28.28 34.23 -2.55
N LEU A 160 -27.34 33.30 -2.66
CA LEU A 160 -25.91 33.57 -2.63
C LEU A 160 -25.23 32.70 -3.67
N GLN A 161 -24.19 33.24 -4.29
CA GLN A 161 -23.38 32.51 -5.25
C GLN A 161 -21.96 33.04 -5.21
N THR A 162 -21.03 32.18 -5.59
CA THR A 162 -19.66 32.59 -5.86
C THR A 162 -19.68 33.67 -6.96
N PRO A 163 -18.90 34.77 -6.82
CA PRO A 163 -18.77 35.76 -7.88
C PRO A 163 -18.37 35.13 -9.21
N GLN A 164 -18.93 35.63 -10.30
CA GLN A 164 -18.67 35.08 -11.63
C GLN A 164 -17.18 35.19 -11.99
N ASN A 165 -16.66 34.14 -12.63
CA ASN A 165 -15.25 34.03 -13.04
C ASN A 165 -14.27 34.19 -11.87
N ALA A 166 -14.66 33.75 -10.67
CA ALA A 166 -13.75 33.72 -9.54
C ALA A 166 -12.65 32.69 -9.76
N ILE A 167 -11.40 33.17 -9.85
CA ILE A 167 -10.21 32.33 -10.01
C ILE A 167 -9.35 32.49 -8.76
N PHE A 168 -9.04 31.36 -8.14
CA PHE A 168 -8.15 31.27 -6.99
C PHE A 168 -6.84 30.62 -7.41
N PHE A 169 -5.78 30.84 -6.63
CA PHE A 169 -4.45 30.37 -6.95
C PHE A 169 -3.88 29.55 -5.79
N LYS A 170 -3.23 28.43 -6.09
CA LYS A 170 -2.52 27.56 -5.14
C LYS A 170 -1.08 27.40 -5.59
N THR A 171 -0.14 27.65 -4.70
CA THR A 171 1.28 27.35 -4.92
C THR A 171 1.54 25.89 -4.59
N CYS A 172 2.13 25.17 -5.53
CA CYS A 172 2.50 23.76 -5.42
C CYS A 172 4.03 23.64 -5.56
N GLN A 173 4.60 22.69 -4.84
CA GLN A 173 6.03 22.39 -4.92
C GLN A 173 6.23 20.97 -5.45
N GLN A 174 7.32 20.75 -6.16
CA GLN A 174 7.80 19.42 -6.42
C GLN A 174 8.09 18.72 -5.09
N ALA A 175 7.52 17.54 -4.89
CA ALA A 175 7.72 16.81 -3.65
C ALA A 175 9.05 16.05 -3.70
N GLU A 176 9.78 16.05 -2.59
CA GLU A 176 11.01 15.30 -2.42
C GLU A 176 10.78 14.09 -1.51
N CYS A 177 11.05 12.89 -2.02
CA CYS A 177 10.91 11.65 -1.25
C CYS A 177 12.28 11.25 -0.67
N PRO A 178 12.37 10.87 0.61
CA PRO A 178 13.59 10.30 1.17
C PRO A 178 14.07 9.12 0.32
N GLY A 179 15.32 9.12 -0.13
CA GLY A 179 15.87 8.05 -1.00
C GLY A 179 15.43 8.08 -2.47
N GLY A 180 14.51 8.98 -2.85
CA GLY A 180 14.02 9.16 -4.21
C GLY A 180 13.11 8.03 -4.71
N CYS A 181 12.49 8.24 -5.87
CA CYS A 181 11.66 7.25 -6.55
C CYS A 181 12.39 6.72 -7.79
N ARG A 182 12.43 5.39 -7.97
CA ARG A 182 13.11 4.71 -9.08
C ARG A 182 12.13 4.35 -10.20
N ASN A 183 12.68 3.87 -11.32
CA ASN A 183 11.92 3.29 -12.44
C ASN A 183 10.81 4.20 -13.00
N GLY A 184 10.98 5.52 -12.94
CA GLY A 184 10.00 6.49 -13.42
C GLY A 184 8.86 6.78 -12.45
N GLY A 185 8.93 6.32 -11.19
CA GLY A 185 8.02 6.76 -10.14
C GLY A 185 8.21 8.23 -9.78
N PHE A 186 7.14 8.88 -9.31
CA PHE A 186 7.19 10.27 -8.87
C PHE A 186 6.83 10.37 -7.38
N CYS A 187 7.37 11.39 -6.72
CA CYS A 187 7.05 11.64 -5.32
C CYS A 187 5.78 12.49 -5.25
N ASN A 188 4.80 12.07 -4.46
CA ASN A 188 3.62 12.88 -4.19
C ASN A 188 3.84 13.80 -2.97
N GLU A 189 2.91 14.74 -2.74
CA GLU A 189 2.99 15.68 -1.61
C GLU A 189 3.07 15.02 -0.23
N ARG A 190 2.69 13.74 -0.10
CA ARG A 190 2.78 12.98 1.16
C ARG A 190 4.15 12.33 1.36
N HIS A 191 5.13 12.67 0.52
CA HIS A 191 6.46 12.07 0.51
C HIS A 191 6.45 10.55 0.30
N VAL A 192 5.50 10.06 -0.50
CA VAL A 192 5.38 8.65 -0.89
C VAL A 192 5.57 8.53 -2.40
N CYS A 193 6.34 7.55 -2.85
CA CYS A 193 6.53 7.27 -4.27
C CYS A 193 5.28 6.63 -4.87
N GLU A 194 4.74 7.26 -5.92
CA GLU A 194 3.73 6.68 -6.78
C GLU A 194 4.40 5.93 -7.92
N CYS A 195 4.26 4.61 -7.91
CA CYS A 195 4.96 3.73 -8.83
C CYS A 195 4.19 3.53 -10.14
N PRO A 196 4.90 3.48 -11.28
CA PRO A 196 4.27 3.14 -12.55
C PRO A 196 3.84 1.68 -12.57
N ASP A 197 2.99 1.35 -13.55
CA ASP A 197 2.43 0.00 -13.71
C ASP A 197 3.53 -1.07 -13.73
N GLY A 198 3.32 -2.10 -12.91
CA GLY A 198 4.26 -3.22 -12.77
C GLY A 198 5.45 -2.95 -11.85
N PHE A 199 5.53 -1.79 -11.17
CA PHE A 199 6.52 -1.54 -10.11
C PHE A 199 5.87 -1.30 -8.76
N TYR A 200 6.59 -1.60 -7.68
CA TYR A 200 6.13 -1.43 -6.30
C TYR A 200 7.31 -1.32 -5.32
N GLY A 201 6.99 -1.07 -4.05
CA GLY A 201 7.97 -0.82 -2.99
C GLY A 201 8.05 0.67 -2.62
N PRO A 202 8.70 1.02 -1.50
CA PRO A 202 8.80 2.39 -1.01
C PRO A 202 9.49 3.36 -1.99
N HIS A 203 10.37 2.85 -2.87
CA HIS A 203 11.09 3.63 -3.87
C HIS A 203 10.81 3.13 -5.29
N CYS A 204 9.74 2.37 -5.52
CA CYS A 204 9.43 1.73 -6.80
C CYS A 204 10.56 0.84 -7.34
N GLU A 205 11.34 0.26 -6.44
CA GLU A 205 12.54 -0.51 -6.76
C GLU A 205 12.25 -1.97 -7.15
N LYS A 206 11.06 -2.48 -6.84
CA LYS A 206 10.66 -3.86 -7.12
C LYS A 206 9.76 -3.90 -8.34
N ALA A 207 9.98 -4.88 -9.22
CA ALA A 207 9.14 -5.12 -10.39
C ALA A 207 8.23 -6.34 -10.17
N LEU A 208 7.04 -6.29 -10.77
CA LEU A 208 6.08 -7.38 -10.86
C LEU A 208 6.27 -8.08 -12.21
N CYS A 209 6.68 -9.34 -12.18
CA CYS A 209 6.73 -10.19 -13.36
C CYS A 209 5.52 -11.11 -13.37
N ALA A 210 4.71 -11.00 -14.42
CA ALA A 210 3.63 -11.92 -14.73
C ALA A 210 3.89 -12.49 -16.14
N PRO A 211 4.22 -13.79 -16.29
CA PRO A 211 4.38 -14.80 -15.24
C PRO A 211 5.60 -14.58 -14.33
N ARG A 212 5.54 -15.10 -13.09
CA ARG A 212 6.63 -14.98 -12.11
C ARG A 212 7.90 -15.69 -12.59
N CYS A 213 9.06 -15.14 -12.25
CA CYS A 213 10.34 -15.80 -12.49
C CYS A 213 10.46 -17.09 -11.66
N MET A 214 10.81 -18.19 -12.32
CA MET A 214 10.99 -19.52 -11.73
C MET A 214 12.47 -19.80 -11.45
N ASN A 215 12.75 -20.91 -10.75
CA ASN A 215 14.10 -21.43 -10.52
C ASN A 215 15.10 -20.42 -9.90
N GLY A 216 14.60 -19.43 -9.16
CA GLY A 216 15.42 -18.38 -8.53
C GLY A 216 15.75 -17.19 -9.43
N GLY A 217 15.07 -17.04 -10.58
CA GLY A 217 15.23 -15.87 -11.44
C GLY A 217 14.80 -14.56 -10.77
N LEU A 218 15.49 -13.47 -11.13
CA LEU A 218 15.25 -12.13 -10.58
C LEU A 218 14.39 -11.31 -11.55
N CYS A 219 13.28 -10.77 -11.04
CA CYS A 219 12.45 -9.82 -11.79
C CYS A 219 13.05 -8.41 -11.65
N ILE A 220 13.57 -7.87 -12.75
CA ILE A 220 14.20 -6.54 -12.76
C ILE A 220 13.30 -5.46 -13.36
N THR A 221 12.47 -5.83 -14.32
CA THR A 221 11.47 -4.96 -14.98
C THR A 221 10.23 -5.79 -15.28
N PRO A 222 9.06 -5.17 -15.43
CA PRO A 222 7.82 -5.89 -15.70
C PRO A 222 7.95 -6.88 -16.87
N GLY A 223 7.68 -8.15 -16.59
CA GLY A 223 7.72 -9.24 -17.57
C GLY A 223 9.11 -9.74 -17.99
N LEU A 224 10.20 -9.21 -17.43
CA LEU A 224 11.57 -9.64 -17.75
C LEU A 224 12.27 -10.25 -16.54
N CYS A 225 12.65 -11.52 -16.67
CA CYS A 225 13.42 -12.26 -15.69
C CYS A 225 14.88 -12.40 -16.09
N ILE A 226 15.80 -12.10 -15.18
CA ILE A 226 17.19 -12.56 -15.28
C ILE A 226 17.24 -13.97 -14.74
N CYS A 227 17.62 -14.92 -15.60
CA CYS A 227 17.69 -16.32 -15.23
C CYS A 227 19.05 -16.69 -14.62
N PRO A 228 19.04 -17.57 -13.60
CA PRO A 228 20.28 -18.10 -13.07
C PRO A 228 20.97 -19.02 -14.09
N PRO A 229 22.29 -19.25 -13.95
CA PRO A 229 23.03 -20.12 -14.85
C PRO A 229 22.38 -21.49 -14.98
N GLY A 230 22.22 -21.95 -16.23
CA GLY A 230 21.56 -23.22 -16.55
C GLY A 230 20.05 -23.13 -16.79
N PHE A 231 19.43 -21.95 -16.63
CA PHE A 231 18.03 -21.72 -16.95
C PHE A 231 17.86 -20.59 -17.99
N TYR A 232 16.79 -20.65 -18.76
CA TYR A 232 16.44 -19.67 -19.79
C TYR A 232 14.92 -19.63 -20.04
N GLY A 233 14.48 -18.75 -20.94
CA GLY A 233 13.06 -18.48 -21.19
C GLY A 233 12.58 -17.21 -20.48
N ILE A 234 11.37 -16.76 -20.82
CA ILE A 234 10.81 -15.49 -20.31
C ILE A 234 10.67 -15.48 -18.79
N ASN A 235 10.35 -16.64 -18.21
CA ASN A 235 10.17 -16.86 -16.78
C ASN A 235 11.18 -17.85 -16.19
N CYS A 236 12.30 -18.13 -16.87
CA CYS A 236 13.35 -19.04 -16.38
C CYS A 236 12.87 -20.46 -16.08
N ASP A 237 11.87 -20.92 -16.81
CA ASP A 237 11.25 -22.25 -16.66
C ASP A 237 12.01 -23.35 -17.41
N LYS A 238 12.77 -22.99 -18.45
CA LYS A 238 13.51 -23.96 -19.27
C LYS A 238 14.92 -24.16 -18.73
N ALA A 239 15.35 -25.41 -18.59
CA ALA A 239 16.71 -25.76 -18.23
C ALA A 239 17.56 -26.02 -19.48
N ASN A 240 18.80 -25.53 -19.48
CA ASN A 240 19.77 -25.84 -20.52
C ASN A 240 20.34 -27.24 -20.29
N CYS A 241 19.92 -28.18 -21.12
CA CYS A 241 20.29 -29.58 -21.07
C CYS A 241 21.26 -29.88 -22.20
N THR A 242 22.54 -29.60 -21.97
CA THR A 242 23.62 -30.05 -22.87
C THR A 242 23.76 -31.57 -22.90
N THR A 243 23.25 -32.23 -21.87
CA THR A 243 23.34 -33.67 -21.66
C THR A 243 21.98 -34.32 -21.87
N THR A 244 21.92 -35.31 -22.77
CA THR A 244 20.70 -36.07 -23.05
C THR A 244 20.42 -37.04 -21.90
N CYS A 245 19.21 -36.98 -21.34
CA CYS A 245 18.73 -38.02 -20.42
C CYS A 245 18.16 -39.19 -21.23
N PHE A 246 18.70 -40.38 -21.03
CA PHE A 246 18.27 -41.61 -21.70
C PHE A 246 17.06 -42.24 -21.00
N ASN A 247 16.47 -43.26 -21.65
CA ASN A 247 15.42 -44.11 -21.10
C ASN A 247 14.18 -43.35 -20.55
N GLY A 248 13.86 -42.20 -21.14
CA GLY A 248 12.73 -41.37 -20.72
C GLY A 248 12.98 -40.51 -19.48
N GLY A 249 14.25 -40.30 -19.10
CA GLY A 249 14.63 -39.38 -18.03
C GLY A 249 14.29 -37.93 -18.37
N THR A 250 13.87 -37.16 -17.36
CA THR A 250 13.56 -35.73 -17.51
C THR A 250 14.74 -34.89 -17.04
N CYS A 251 15.30 -34.07 -17.92
CA CYS A 251 16.33 -33.11 -17.53
C CYS A 251 15.71 -31.92 -16.79
N PHE A 252 16.29 -31.54 -15.65
CA PHE A 252 15.81 -30.40 -14.83
C PHE A 252 16.90 -29.38 -14.51
N TYR A 253 18.18 -29.71 -14.76
CA TYR A 253 19.32 -28.80 -14.61
C TYR A 253 20.49 -29.28 -15.46
N LEU A 254 21.49 -28.43 -15.67
CA LEU A 254 22.67 -28.73 -16.49
C LEU A 254 23.36 -30.02 -16.01
N GLY A 255 23.32 -31.08 -16.84
CA GLY A 255 23.92 -32.38 -16.54
C GLY A 255 23.20 -33.19 -15.45
N LYS A 256 21.95 -32.86 -15.11
CA LYS A 256 21.15 -33.57 -14.10
C LYS A 256 19.82 -34.04 -14.64
N CYS A 257 19.59 -35.35 -14.50
CA CYS A 257 18.40 -36.06 -14.96
C CYS A 257 17.61 -36.63 -13.78
N ILE A 258 16.28 -36.57 -13.87
CA ILE A 258 15.36 -37.37 -13.04
C ILE A 258 15.10 -38.67 -13.78
N CYS A 259 15.55 -39.78 -13.19
CA CYS A 259 15.41 -41.10 -13.80
C CYS A 259 14.08 -41.77 -13.43
N PRO A 260 13.41 -42.43 -14.39
CA PRO A 260 12.24 -43.26 -14.09
C PRO A 260 12.64 -44.46 -13.21
N SER A 261 11.66 -45.01 -12.48
CA SER A 261 11.89 -46.21 -11.66
C SER A 261 12.49 -47.35 -12.47
N GLY A 262 13.54 -47.98 -11.96
CA GLY A 262 14.27 -49.02 -12.69
C GLY A 262 15.51 -48.52 -13.44
N PHE A 263 15.82 -47.22 -13.38
CA PHE A 263 17.00 -46.63 -14.04
C PHE A 263 17.79 -45.73 -13.10
N GLU A 264 19.11 -45.78 -13.21
CA GLU A 264 20.09 -45.03 -12.42
C GLU A 264 21.20 -44.44 -13.31
N GLY A 265 22.08 -43.62 -12.74
CA GLY A 265 23.16 -42.92 -13.45
C GLY A 265 22.86 -41.42 -13.67
N ASP A 266 23.89 -40.64 -14.01
CA ASP A 266 23.75 -39.19 -14.23
C ASP A 266 22.89 -38.86 -15.46
N GLN A 267 22.76 -39.81 -16.41
CA GLN A 267 21.97 -39.70 -17.64
C GLN A 267 20.86 -40.76 -17.73
N CYS A 268 20.57 -41.49 -16.65
CA CYS A 268 19.61 -42.60 -16.63
C CYS A 268 19.96 -43.75 -17.58
N GLU A 269 21.25 -43.97 -17.80
CA GLU A 269 21.80 -44.95 -18.73
C GLU A 269 21.86 -46.38 -18.16
N ILE A 270 21.84 -46.52 -16.84
CA ILE A 270 21.93 -47.81 -16.14
C ILE A 270 20.52 -48.31 -15.86
N SER A 271 20.20 -49.55 -16.22
CA SER A 271 18.95 -50.19 -15.79
C SER A 271 19.19 -51.06 -14.55
N ASP A 272 18.27 -51.05 -13.59
CA ASP A 272 18.32 -51.85 -12.36
C ASP A 272 18.32 -53.36 -12.65
N LEU A 273 17.86 -53.76 -13.84
CA LEU A 273 17.95 -55.13 -14.35
C LEU A 273 19.41 -55.56 -14.60
N ALA A 274 20.34 -54.63 -14.82
CA ALA A 274 21.76 -54.92 -14.93
C ALA A 274 22.43 -55.12 -13.55
N ALA A 275 21.92 -54.49 -12.49
CA ALA A 275 22.41 -54.68 -11.11
C ALA A 275 21.97 -56.02 -10.49
N ALA A 276 20.97 -56.70 -11.07
CA ALA A 276 20.48 -58.01 -10.62
C ALA A 276 21.45 -59.17 -10.96
N PHE A 277 22.42 -58.98 -11.84
CA PHE A 277 23.49 -59.96 -12.09
C PHE A 277 24.65 -59.78 -11.11
N LYS A 278 24.39 -59.99 -9.81
CA LYS A 278 25.49 -60.37 -8.90
C LYS A 278 25.77 -61.85 -9.10
N PRO A 279 26.94 -62.27 -9.63
CA PRO A 279 27.28 -63.68 -9.67
C PRO A 279 27.34 -64.20 -8.22
N LYS A 280 26.46 -65.15 -7.90
CA LYS A 280 26.48 -65.86 -6.62
C LYS A 280 27.78 -66.67 -6.55
N VAL A 281 28.75 -66.18 -5.79
CA VAL A 281 29.94 -66.97 -5.43
C VAL A 281 29.49 -68.03 -4.41
N CYS A 282 29.49 -69.31 -4.80
CA CYS A 282 29.27 -70.43 -3.88
C CYS A 282 30.42 -70.53 -2.88
N LYS A 283 30.12 -70.39 -1.58
CA LYS A 283 31.04 -70.72 -0.49
C LYS A 283 30.53 -71.94 0.27
N HIS A 284 30.94 -73.13 -0.14
CA HIS A 284 31.16 -74.22 0.81
C HIS A 284 32.55 -74.81 0.54
N CYS A 285 33.52 -74.38 1.34
CA CYS A 285 34.65 -75.21 1.73
C CYS A 285 34.95 -74.86 3.19
N SER A 286 34.77 -75.88 4.02
CA SER A 286 34.83 -75.93 5.47
C SER A 286 36.26 -75.78 5.99
N ALA A 287 36.43 -75.15 7.15
CA ALA A 287 37.41 -75.57 8.16
C ALA A 287 37.08 -74.93 9.52
N GLN A 288 36.80 -75.80 10.49
CA GLN A 288 36.64 -75.53 11.92
C GLN A 288 37.66 -74.55 12.50
N LEU A 289 37.23 -73.75 13.49
CA LEU A 289 37.66 -73.92 14.89
C LEU A 289 36.77 -73.07 15.80
N ALA A 290 36.20 -73.75 16.81
CA ALA A 290 35.33 -73.19 17.83
C ALA A 290 36.11 -72.29 18.80
N TRP A 291 35.50 -71.18 19.25
CA TRP A 291 35.67 -70.74 20.64
C TRP A 291 34.33 -70.27 21.21
N ASN A 292 33.84 -71.07 22.14
CA ASN A 292 32.60 -70.89 22.87
C ASN A 292 32.98 -70.23 24.20
N ARG A 293 32.29 -69.16 24.61
CA ARG A 293 31.65 -69.00 25.94
C ARG A 293 31.55 -67.57 26.47
N HIS A 294 30.29 -67.18 26.64
CA HIS A 294 29.71 -66.53 27.81
C HIS A 294 30.35 -66.93 29.16
N PHE A 295 30.34 -65.99 30.12
CA PHE A 295 30.85 -65.99 31.52
C PHE A 295 32.16 -65.16 31.63
N GLN A 296 32.34 -64.19 32.53
CA GLN A 296 31.62 -63.85 33.75
C GLN A 296 32.04 -62.43 34.21
N LYS A 297 31.09 -61.76 34.88
CA LYS A 297 31.20 -60.67 35.86
C LYS A 297 32.59 -60.44 36.51
N LEU A 298 32.99 -59.16 36.62
CA LEU A 298 33.40 -58.40 37.83
C LEU A 298 34.57 -57.42 37.58
N LEU A 299 34.42 -56.23 38.16
CA LEU A 299 35.44 -55.19 38.49
C LEU A 299 35.96 -54.37 37.30
N GLN A 300 35.58 -53.09 37.19
CA GLN A 300 36.33 -51.93 37.72
C GLN A 300 37.83 -52.02 37.41
N PHE A 301 38.31 -51.22 36.44
CA PHE A 301 39.40 -50.24 36.58
C PHE A 301 39.90 -49.73 35.21
N THR A 302 40.00 -48.40 35.13
CA THR A 302 40.96 -47.54 34.39
C THR A 302 41.29 -47.75 32.90
N VAL A 303 41.09 -46.64 32.19
CA VAL A 303 41.69 -46.21 30.91
C VAL A 303 43.22 -46.29 30.94
N VAL A 304 43.83 -46.89 29.91
CA VAL A 304 45.18 -46.54 29.41
C VAL A 304 45.26 -46.72 27.87
N HIS A 305 45.25 -45.59 27.17
CA HIS A 305 46.15 -45.19 26.07
C HIS A 305 46.85 -46.27 25.18
N SER A 306 46.68 -46.19 23.85
CA SER A 306 47.75 -45.83 22.85
C SER A 306 47.79 -46.62 21.53
N ARG A 307 47.93 -45.84 20.42
CA ARG A 307 48.66 -46.09 19.14
C ARG A 307 48.08 -47.12 18.15
N LEU A 308 47.66 -46.68 16.95
CA LEU A 308 48.47 -46.49 15.72
C LEU A 308 49.33 -47.74 15.44
N GLY A 309 49.21 -48.51 14.35
CA GLY A 309 48.62 -48.39 13.02
C GLY A 309 49.51 -49.27 12.10
N MET A 310 48.97 -49.92 11.05
CA MET A 310 49.68 -50.32 9.82
C MET A 310 48.86 -51.29 8.93
N SER A 311 48.68 -50.88 7.66
CA SER A 311 48.48 -51.69 6.44
C SER A 311 49.83 -52.34 6.02
N PRO A 312 50.02 -53.29 5.05
CA PRO A 312 49.17 -53.71 3.90
C PRO A 312 49.16 -55.24 3.49
N TYR A 313 48.26 -55.57 2.55
CA TYR A 313 48.11 -56.68 1.52
C TYR A 313 49.25 -57.73 1.27
N PRO A 314 49.10 -58.84 0.46
CA PRO A 314 47.96 -59.72 0.08
C PRO A 314 48.24 -61.26 -0.16
N GLN A 315 47.19 -61.98 -0.60
CA GLN A 315 47.12 -63.19 -1.47
C GLN A 315 46.94 -64.61 -0.89
N LYS A 316 45.84 -65.24 -1.34
CA LYS A 316 45.61 -66.61 -1.89
C LYS A 316 44.14 -66.95 -1.63
N GLY A 317 43.29 -67.43 -2.52
CA GLY A 317 43.30 -67.87 -3.90
C GLY A 317 41.93 -68.56 -4.08
N CYS A 318 41.24 -68.41 -5.21
CA CYS A 318 40.05 -69.20 -5.50
C CYS A 318 40.03 -69.56 -6.99
N SER A 319 39.81 -70.85 -7.23
CA SER A 319 39.97 -71.56 -8.49
C SER A 319 38.90 -71.23 -9.53
N LYS A 320 39.29 -71.42 -10.80
CA LYS A 320 38.46 -71.44 -12.01
C LYS A 320 37.10 -72.13 -11.83
N LEU A 321 36.08 -71.52 -12.43
CA LEU A 321 34.98 -72.23 -13.10
C LEU A 321 34.91 -71.66 -14.52
N GLU A 322 35.31 -72.47 -15.49
CA GLU A 322 35.01 -72.26 -16.90
C GLU A 322 33.51 -72.47 -17.11
N ALA A 323 32.86 -71.50 -17.73
CA ALA A 323 31.68 -71.73 -18.54
C ALA A 323 31.95 -71.05 -19.88
N GLU A 324 32.04 -71.89 -20.90
CA GLU A 324 31.99 -71.66 -22.34
C GLU A 324 31.15 -70.41 -22.67
N GLY A 325 31.64 -69.44 -23.43
CA GLY A 325 31.99 -69.59 -24.84
C GLY A 325 30.85 -69.05 -25.70
N PHE A 326 30.99 -67.76 -26.09
CA PHE A 326 30.42 -66.99 -27.21
C PHE A 326 29.51 -67.72 -28.23
N VAL A 327 28.53 -67.04 -28.87
CA VAL A 327 28.78 -66.27 -30.11
C VAL A 327 27.75 -65.14 -30.34
N LEU A 328 28.26 -63.91 -30.48
CA LEU A 328 27.75 -62.91 -31.42
C LEU A 328 28.38 -63.17 -32.79
N LYS A 329 27.60 -63.17 -33.88
CA LYS A 329 28.11 -62.84 -35.21
C LYS A 329 27.14 -61.90 -35.93
N ARG A 330 27.69 -60.77 -36.38
CA ARG A 330 27.16 -59.87 -37.42
C ARG A 330 27.11 -60.60 -38.77
N GLY A 331 26.22 -60.13 -39.65
CA GLY A 331 26.41 -60.27 -41.11
C GLY A 331 25.15 -59.97 -41.92
N LEU A 332 25.12 -58.80 -42.58
CA LEU A 332 24.30 -58.55 -43.76
C LEU A 332 24.74 -59.46 -44.91
N ASN A 333 23.78 -60.15 -45.53
CA ASN A 333 23.41 -60.03 -46.95
C ASN A 333 22.07 -60.73 -47.14
#